data_AF-A0A6J4IAI6-F1
#
_entry.id   AF-A0A6J4IAI6-F1
#
_cell.length_a   1.000
_cell.length_b   1.000
_cell.length_c   1.000
_cell.angle_alpha   90.00
_cell.angle_beta   90.00
_cell.angle_gamma   90.00
#
_symmetry.space_group_name_H-M   'P 1'
#
loop_
_entity.id
_entity.type
_entity.pdbx_description
1 polymer ?
#
loop_
_entity_poly.entity_id
_entity_poly.type
_entity_poly.pdbx_seq_one_letter_code
_entity_poly.pdbx_strand_id
1 'polypeptide(L)'
;MIEFGTVLRCADMPRMSVHPNYIQEVNLAWKRKREEFDRDLAQQLGPSLPIVIVNLFLKGEPVNRVNFIEICQLLELDWREVAGLEVSEDIERAIAKPLESITEVDKAINQLVGTLCEMLRRITRKAGDLVNADRTS
;
A
#
# COMPACT_ATOMS: atom_id res chain seq x y z
N MET A 1 15.67 -8.77 38.03
CA MET A 1 15.81 -7.43 37.42
C MET A 1 14.89 -7.43 36.21
N ILE A 2 13.70 -6.83 36.32
CA ILE A 2 12.69 -6.85 35.27
C ILE A 2 12.81 -5.53 34.53
N GLU A 3 13.25 -5.56 33.27
CA GLU A 3 13.25 -4.37 32.41
C GLU A 3 11.81 -4.04 32.02
N PHE A 4 11.29 -2.95 32.58
CA PHE A 4 10.01 -2.37 32.17
C PHE A 4 10.15 -1.82 30.76
N GLY A 5 9.21 -2.25 29.90
CA GLY A 5 9.09 -1.82 28.52
C GLY A 5 9.23 -0.32 28.35
N THR A 6 10.07 0.06 27.40
CA THR A 6 10.21 1.43 26.93
C THR A 6 8.85 1.95 26.45
N VAL A 7 8.26 2.82 27.25
CA VAL A 7 7.21 3.75 26.82
C VAL A 7 7.80 4.56 25.68
N LEU A 8 7.34 4.30 24.45
CA LEU A 8 7.69 5.08 23.27
C LEU A 8 7.26 6.53 23.52
N ARG A 9 8.21 7.40 23.86
CA ARG A 9 7.95 8.82 24.07
C ARG A 9 7.62 9.43 22.71
N CYS A 10 6.65 10.34 22.65
CA CYS A 10 6.24 11.05 21.43
C CYS A 10 7.37 11.85 20.72
N ALA A 11 8.59 11.86 21.28
CA ALA A 11 9.77 12.53 20.74
C ALA A 11 10.49 11.71 19.64
N ASP A 12 10.22 10.41 19.49
CA ASP A 12 10.90 9.54 18.52
C ASP A 12 10.07 9.25 17.25
N MET A 13 8.95 9.95 17.04
CA MET A 13 8.19 9.82 15.79
C MET A 13 8.94 10.52 14.65
N PRO A 14 9.20 9.83 13.52
CA PRO A 14 9.90 10.42 12.39
C PRO A 14 9.12 11.63 11.86
N ARG A 15 9.81 12.76 11.72
CA ARG A 15 9.25 13.97 11.11
C ARG A 15 9.19 13.79 9.59
N MET A 16 8.17 14.37 8.98
CA MET A 16 7.94 14.32 7.54
C MET A 16 8.01 15.72 6.94
N SER A 17 8.56 15.80 5.73
CA SER A 17 8.71 17.02 4.95
C SER A 17 8.01 16.85 3.61
N VAL A 18 7.50 17.94 3.06
CA VAL A 18 6.97 17.95 1.69
C VAL A 18 8.16 17.80 0.74
N HIS A 19 8.06 16.84 -0.18
CA HIS A 19 9.07 16.62 -1.19
C HIS A 19 9.20 17.86 -2.10
N PRO A 20 10.41 18.29 -2.48
CA PRO A 20 10.61 19.54 -3.22
C PRO A 20 9.74 19.69 -4.49
N ASN A 21 9.49 18.59 -5.20
CA ASN A 21 8.68 18.57 -6.41
C ASN A 21 7.19 18.90 -6.14
N TYR A 22 6.70 18.66 -4.93
CA TYR A 22 5.31 18.86 -4.53
C TYR A 22 5.06 20.17 -3.78
N ILE A 23 6.10 20.94 -3.46
CA ILE A 23 5.96 22.22 -2.73
C ILE A 23 5.03 23.17 -3.48
N GLN A 24 5.18 23.30 -4.80
CA GLN A 24 4.35 24.21 -5.58
C GLN A 24 2.88 23.79 -5.60
N GLU A 25 2.62 22.49 -5.77
CA GLU A 25 1.26 21.94 -5.79
C GLU A 25 0.55 22.12 -4.45
N VAL A 26 1.24 21.79 -3.36
CA VAL A 26 0.74 21.97 -2.01
C VAL A 26 0.41 23.44 -1.72
N ASN A 27 1.23 24.38 -2.19
CA ASN A 27 0.95 25.81 -2.07
C ASN A 27 -0.31 26.24 -2.85
N LEU A 28 -0.53 25.68 -4.04
CA LEU A 28 -1.73 25.95 -4.83
C LEU A 28 -2.98 25.36 -4.18
N ALA A 29 -2.91 24.13 -3.68
CA ALA A 29 -4.01 23.49 -2.95
C ALA A 29 -4.39 24.29 -1.70
N TRP A 30 -3.40 24.73 -0.93
CA TRP A 30 -3.62 25.59 0.23
C TRP A 30 -4.26 26.93 -0.12
N LYS A 31 -3.83 27.56 -1.22
CA LYS A 31 -4.43 28.82 -1.68
C LYS A 31 -5.92 28.65 -1.99
N ARG A 32 -6.28 27.59 -2.73
CA ARG A 32 -7.69 27.28 -3.06
C ARG A 32 -8.53 27.02 -1.81
N LYS A 33 -8.02 26.19 -0.89
CA LYS A 33 -8.71 25.90 0.37
C LYS A 33 -8.84 27.15 1.25
N ARG A 34 -7.82 28.00 1.34
CA ARG A 34 -7.91 29.22 2.16
C ARG A 34 -9.01 30.17 1.68
N GLU A 35 -9.19 30.32 0.36
CA GLU A 35 -10.25 31.14 -0.23
C GLU A 35 -11.66 30.60 0.10
N GLU A 36 -11.81 29.29 0.26
CA GLU A 36 -13.06 28.61 0.63
C GLU A 36 -13.37 28.72 2.14
N PHE A 37 -12.36 28.82 3.00
CA PHE A 37 -12.49 28.57 4.44
C PHE A 37 -12.25 29.80 5.36
N ASP A 38 -12.20 31.02 4.83
CA ASP A 38 -11.73 32.26 5.52
C ASP A 38 -12.39 32.60 6.88
N ARG A 39 -13.49 31.94 7.27
CA ARG A 39 -14.06 32.04 8.63
C ARG A 39 -14.14 30.75 9.44
N ASP A 40 -14.17 29.59 8.80
CA ASP A 40 -14.45 28.30 9.47
C ASP A 40 -13.17 27.50 9.78
N LEU A 41 -12.08 27.79 9.06
CA LEU A 41 -10.83 27.02 9.18
C LEU A 41 -10.22 27.05 10.58
N ALA A 42 -10.15 28.24 11.19
CA ALA A 42 -9.53 28.42 12.50
C ALA A 42 -10.35 27.80 13.63
N GLN A 43 -11.67 27.71 13.44
CA GLN A 43 -12.59 27.10 14.39
C GLN A 43 -12.54 25.56 14.29
N GLN A 44 -12.38 25.02 13.08
CA GLN A 44 -12.32 23.58 12.84
C GLN A 44 -10.94 22.95 13.13
N LEU A 45 -9.84 23.66 12.83
CA LEU A 45 -8.48 23.11 12.92
C LEU A 45 -7.71 23.50 14.19
N GLY A 46 -8.28 24.42 14.98
CA GLY A 46 -7.60 25.05 16.10
C GLY A 46 -6.51 26.05 15.66
N PRO A 47 -6.06 26.93 16.57
CA PRO A 47 -5.18 28.06 16.22
C PRO A 47 -3.75 27.65 15.83
N SER A 48 -3.31 26.44 16.20
CA SER A 48 -1.94 25.98 15.98
C SER A 48 -1.69 25.44 14.58
N LEU A 49 -2.68 24.78 13.96
CA LEU A 49 -2.48 24.09 12.68
C LEU A 49 -2.21 25.06 11.50
N PRO A 50 -2.93 26.19 11.35
CA PRO A 50 -2.64 27.17 10.30
C PRO A 50 -1.22 27.75 10.40
N ILE A 51 -0.70 27.92 11.62
CA ILE A 51 0.66 28.40 11.87
C ILE A 51 1.68 27.37 11.37
N VAL A 52 1.45 26.08 11.66
CA VAL A 52 2.30 24.98 11.19
C VAL A 52 2.29 24.88 9.67
N ILE A 53 1.11 25.02 9.04
CA ILE A 53 0.97 24.97 7.58
C ILE A 53 1.83 26.05 6.92
N VAL A 54 1.60 27.32 7.29
CA VAL A 54 2.26 28.46 6.65
C VAL A 54 3.75 28.54 6.95
N ASN A 55 4.17 28.23 8.18
CA ASN A 55 5.56 28.42 8.58
C ASN A 55 6.45 27.24 8.28
N LEU A 56 5.91 26.02 8.23
CA LEU A 56 6.69 24.79 8.08
C LEU A 56 6.29 24.02 6.82
N PHE A 57 5.05 23.53 6.76
CA PHE A 57 4.61 22.58 5.72
C PHE A 57 4.76 23.13 4.30
N LEU A 58 4.27 24.35 4.04
CA LEU A 58 4.35 24.99 2.72
C LEU A 58 5.77 25.32 2.26
N LYS A 59 6.74 25.29 3.18
CA LYS A 59 8.16 25.52 2.89
C LYS A 59 8.95 24.21 2.71
N GLY A 60 8.31 23.06 2.92
CA GLY A 60 8.99 21.76 2.95
C GLY A 60 9.76 21.50 4.24
N GLU A 61 9.54 22.29 5.29
CA GLU A 61 10.19 22.06 6.58
C GLU A 61 9.58 20.84 7.30
N PRO A 62 10.37 20.13 8.12
CA PRO A 62 9.91 18.92 8.78
C PRO A 62 8.85 19.23 9.84
N VAL A 63 7.70 18.58 9.70
CA VAL A 63 6.59 18.62 10.67
C VAL A 63 6.36 17.24 11.28
N ASN A 64 5.62 17.18 12.40
CA ASN A 64 5.21 15.91 12.98
C ASN A 64 4.36 15.12 11.97
N ARG A 65 4.56 13.80 11.88
CA ARG A 65 3.79 12.89 11.02
C ARG A 65 2.26 13.07 11.15
N VAL A 66 1.74 13.24 12.37
CA VAL A 66 0.31 13.45 12.61
C VAL A 66 -0.15 14.72 11.91
N ASN A 67 0.52 15.86 12.19
CA ASN A 67 0.21 17.13 11.53
C ASN A 67 0.36 17.03 10.02
N PHE A 68 1.40 16.33 9.52
CA PHE A 68 1.61 16.15 8.08
C PHE A 68 0.40 15.49 7.41
N ILE A 69 -0.07 14.37 7.99
CA ILE A 69 -1.21 13.61 7.45
C ILE A 69 -2.49 14.43 7.55
N GLU A 70 -2.74 15.09 8.68
CA GLU A 70 -3.93 15.94 8.86
C GLU A 70 -3.97 17.09 7.86
N ILE A 71 -2.82 17.72 7.57
CA ILE A 71 -2.72 18.78 6.58
C ILE A 71 -2.96 18.23 5.17
N CYS A 72 -2.39 17.07 4.82
CA CYS A 72 -2.66 16.42 3.54
C CYS A 72 -4.14 16.07 3.37
N GLN A 73 -4.79 15.53 4.41
CA GLN A 73 -6.23 15.23 4.39
C GLN A 73 -7.08 16.49 4.20
N LEU A 74 -6.73 17.58 4.89
CA LEU A 74 -7.39 18.88 4.73
C LEU A 74 -7.28 19.41 3.29
N LEU A 75 -6.12 19.21 2.68
CA LEU A 75 -5.83 19.64 1.31
C LEU A 75 -6.31 18.64 0.25
N GLU A 76 -6.88 17.51 0.66
CA GLU A 76 -7.28 16.40 -0.22
C GLU A 76 -6.13 15.86 -1.09
N LEU A 77 -4.93 15.79 -0.51
CA LEU A 77 -3.71 15.28 -1.15
C LEU A 77 -3.28 13.95 -0.55
N ASP A 78 -2.63 13.10 -1.34
CA ASP A 78 -2.01 11.88 -0.82
C ASP A 78 -0.70 12.21 -0.09
N TRP A 79 -0.64 11.87 1.19
CA TRP A 79 0.52 12.20 2.03
C TRP A 79 1.78 11.42 1.65
N ARG A 80 1.65 10.23 1.05
CA ARG A 80 2.80 9.41 0.61
C ARG A 80 3.40 10.04 -0.63
N GLU A 81 2.56 10.42 -1.58
CA GLU A 81 2.97 11.13 -2.78
C GLU A 81 3.68 12.45 -2.43
N VAL A 82 3.03 13.29 -1.62
CA VAL A 82 3.57 14.58 -1.20
C VAL A 82 4.88 14.44 -0.40
N ALA A 83 5.07 13.34 0.33
CA ALA A 83 6.31 13.05 1.05
C ALA A 83 7.41 12.44 0.16
N GLY A 84 7.14 12.21 -1.14
CA GLY A 84 8.06 11.51 -2.04
C GLY A 84 8.26 10.04 -1.68
N LEU A 85 7.28 9.45 -0.99
CA LEU A 85 7.24 8.03 -0.63
C LEU A 85 6.48 7.20 -1.66
N GLU A 86 5.97 7.82 -2.72
CA GLU A 86 5.57 7.06 -3.89
C GLU A 86 6.78 6.33 -4.44
N VAL A 87 6.67 5.01 -4.36
CA VAL A 87 7.55 4.08 -5.06
C VAL A 87 7.35 4.41 -6.54
N SER A 88 8.28 5.20 -7.10
CA SER A 88 8.32 5.46 -8.54
C SER A 88 8.05 4.15 -9.28
N GLU A 89 7.18 4.18 -10.28
CA GLU A 89 6.92 3.03 -11.15
C GLU A 89 8.21 2.49 -11.82
N ASP A 90 9.33 3.23 -11.74
CA ASP A 90 10.66 2.71 -12.07
C ASP A 90 11.14 1.58 -11.16
N ILE A 91 10.72 1.57 -9.88
CA ILE A 91 10.87 0.41 -9.01
C ILE A 91 9.96 -0.69 -9.51
N GLU A 92 8.69 -0.46 -9.88
CA GLU A 92 7.84 -1.48 -10.52
C GLU A 92 8.51 -2.09 -11.78
N ARG A 93 9.20 -1.28 -12.57
CA ARG A 93 9.99 -1.72 -13.74
C ARG A 93 11.30 -2.43 -13.36
N ALA A 94 11.85 -2.18 -12.17
CA ALA A 94 13.00 -2.88 -11.61
C ALA A 94 12.62 -4.18 -10.87
N ILE A 95 11.40 -4.28 -10.30
CA ILE A 95 10.78 -5.53 -9.81
C ILE A 95 10.08 -6.31 -10.94
N ALA A 96 9.98 -5.76 -12.16
CA ALA A 96 9.64 -6.49 -13.38
C ALA A 96 10.71 -7.49 -13.83
N LYS A 97 11.60 -7.90 -12.93
CA LYS A 97 12.14 -9.28 -12.86
C LYS A 97 11.97 -9.73 -11.41
N PRO A 98 11.18 -10.79 -11.11
CA PRO A 98 11.24 -12.08 -11.79
C PRO A 98 9.88 -12.79 -11.97
N LEU A 99 9.43 -13.03 -13.21
CA LEU A 99 8.25 -13.87 -13.47
C LEU A 99 8.55 -15.03 -14.44
N GLU A 100 9.72 -15.67 -14.31
CA GLU A 100 10.01 -16.96 -14.96
C GLU A 100 9.94 -18.14 -13.98
N SER A 101 10.07 -17.90 -12.66
CA SER A 101 10.06 -18.98 -11.66
C SER A 101 8.64 -19.43 -11.27
N ILE A 102 7.66 -18.50 -11.25
CA ILE A 102 6.27 -18.82 -10.92
C ILE A 102 5.65 -19.69 -12.02
N THR A 103 5.96 -19.40 -13.28
CA THR A 103 5.42 -20.14 -14.43
C THR A 103 5.87 -21.60 -14.47
N GLU A 104 7.08 -21.93 -14.02
CA GLU A 104 7.55 -23.33 -13.99
C GLU A 104 6.91 -24.13 -12.85
N VAL A 105 6.63 -23.50 -11.70
CA VAL A 105 5.87 -24.16 -10.61
C VAL A 105 4.43 -24.42 -11.05
N ASP A 106 3.76 -23.44 -11.64
CA ASP A 106 2.41 -23.61 -12.17
C ASP A 106 2.34 -24.67 -13.26
N LYS A 107 3.34 -24.71 -14.14
CA LYS A 107 3.46 -25.74 -15.18
C LYS A 107 3.65 -27.13 -14.58
N ALA A 108 4.50 -27.28 -13.56
CA ALA A 108 4.70 -28.54 -12.86
C ALA A 108 3.41 -29.02 -12.15
N ILE A 109 2.68 -28.11 -11.50
CA ILE A 109 1.39 -28.40 -10.87
C ILE A 109 0.38 -28.87 -11.92
N ASN A 110 0.25 -28.15 -13.04
CA ASN A 110 -0.69 -28.49 -14.11
C ASN A 110 -0.36 -29.85 -14.77
N GLN A 111 0.92 -30.15 -14.98
CA GLN A 111 1.34 -31.47 -15.49
C GLN A 111 1.03 -32.60 -14.51
N LEU A 112 1.24 -32.38 -13.21
CA LEU A 112 0.92 -33.37 -12.19
C LEU A 112 -0.59 -33.65 -12.12
N VAL A 113 -1.40 -32.59 -12.12
CA VAL A 113 -2.88 -32.70 -12.12
C VAL A 113 -3.35 -33.45 -13.36
N GLY A 114 -2.82 -33.11 -14.55
CA GLY A 114 -3.16 -33.80 -15.79
C GLY A 114 -2.86 -35.29 -15.74
N THR A 115 -1.67 -35.65 -15.25
CA THR A 115 -1.24 -37.04 -15.09
C THR A 115 -2.15 -37.81 -14.13
N LEU A 116 -2.48 -37.20 -12.99
CA LEU A 116 -3.35 -37.81 -11.99
C LEU A 116 -4.77 -38.03 -12.53
N CYS A 117 -5.35 -37.05 -13.24
CA CYS A 117 -6.65 -37.20 -13.88
C CYS A 117 -6.68 -38.35 -14.90
N GLU A 118 -5.60 -38.54 -15.65
CA GLU A 118 -5.51 -39.65 -16.60
C GLU A 118 -5.43 -41.01 -15.89
N MET A 119 -4.60 -41.11 -14.84
CA MET A 119 -4.50 -42.32 -14.03
C MET A 119 -5.84 -42.70 -13.41
N LEU A 120 -6.55 -41.73 -12.81
CA LEU A 120 -7.87 -41.94 -12.24
C LEU A 120 -8.86 -42.43 -13.31
N ARG A 121 -8.89 -41.82 -14.50
CA ARG A 121 -9.76 -42.30 -15.60
C ARG A 121 -9.49 -43.74 -15.98
N ARG A 122 -8.21 -44.14 -16.08
CA ARG A 122 -7.83 -45.53 -16.43
C ARG A 122 -8.28 -46.50 -15.34
N ILE A 123 -8.11 -46.13 -14.07
CA ILE A 123 -8.56 -46.96 -12.94
C ILE A 123 -10.08 -47.07 -12.91
N THR A 124 -10.81 -45.97 -13.06
CA THR A 124 -12.28 -45.98 -13.07
C THR A 124 -12.86 -46.81 -14.22
N ARG A 125 -12.26 -46.74 -15.42
CA ARG A 125 -12.66 -47.60 -16.55
C ARG A 125 -12.39 -49.07 -16.26
N LYS A 126 -11.17 -49.39 -15.82
CA LYS A 126 -10.77 -50.77 -15.51
C LYS A 126 -11.63 -51.37 -14.40
N ALA A 127 -11.99 -50.59 -13.39
CA ALA A 127 -12.93 -51.01 -12.36
C ALA A 127 -14.33 -51.25 -12.93
N GLY A 128 -14.81 -50.38 -13.83
CA GLY A 128 -16.07 -50.59 -14.54
C GLY A 128 -16.10 -51.85 -15.40
N ASP A 129 -15.01 -52.13 -16.13
CA ASP A 129 -14.88 -53.34 -16.95
C ASP A 129 -14.89 -54.61 -16.09
N LEU A 130 -14.20 -54.59 -14.94
CA LEU A 130 -14.20 -55.71 -13.98
C LEU A 130 -15.60 -55.93 -13.38
N VAL A 131 -16.32 -54.86 -13.04
CA VAL A 131 -17.70 -54.93 -12.53
C VAL A 131 -18.68 -55.44 -13.60
N ASN A 132 -18.46 -55.11 -14.87
CA ASN A 132 -19.29 -55.60 -15.97
C ASN A 132 -19.00 -57.07 -16.31
N ALA A 133 -17.74 -57.52 -16.23
CA ALA A 133 -17.35 -58.90 -16.48
C ALA A 133 -17.98 -59.88 -15.47
N ASP A 134 -18.05 -59.50 -14.19
CA ASP A 134 -18.61 -60.32 -13.10
C ASP A 134 -20.14 -60.52 -13.21
N ARG A 135 -20.86 -59.60 -13.87
CA ARG A 135 -22.30 -59.71 -14.13
C ARG A 135 -22.66 -60.61 -15.32
N THR A 136 -21.69 -61.02 -16.13
CA THR A 136 -21.90 -61.76 -17.38
C THR A 136 -21.50 -63.25 -17.32
N SER A 137 -21.20 -63.80 -16.13
CA SER A 137 -21.07 -65.25 -15.86
C SER A 137 -22.30 -65.78 -15.13
#